data_AF-A0A087T5W5-F1
#
_entry.id   AF-A0A087T5W5-F1
#
_cell.length_a   1.000
_cell.length_b   1.000
_cell.length_c   1.000
_cell.angle_alpha   90.00
_cell.angle_beta   90.00
_cell.angle_gamma   90.00
#
_symmetry.space_group_name_H-M   'P 1'
#
loop_
_entity.id
_entity.type
_entity.pdbx_description
1 polymer ?
#
loop_
_entity_poly.entity_id
_entity_poly.type
_entity_poly.pdbx_seq_one_letter_code
_entity_poly.pdbx_strand_id
1 'polypeptide(L)'
;MSRLRRLGSNPLPPGPMGLPILGYLPFLGKDYHLTLTNLGKKFGSVYQIYLGAKRVVVINDHNLIRHAFKQPVFSGRPDTELTKILQGYGK
;
A
#
# COMPACT_ATOMS: atom_id res chain seq x y z
N MET A 1 10.37 -33.13 -6.14
CA MET A 1 10.94 -32.00 -5.37
C MET A 1 10.50 -30.74 -6.12
N SER A 2 9.64 -29.84 -5.64
CA SER A 2 9.37 -29.37 -4.27
C SER A 2 7.93 -28.83 -4.20
N ARG A 3 7.12 -29.36 -3.27
CA ARG A 3 5.79 -28.83 -2.91
C ARG A 3 5.99 -27.51 -2.16
N LEU A 4 5.64 -26.37 -2.75
CA LEU A 4 5.47 -25.11 -2.02
C LEU A 4 3.98 -24.80 -1.84
N ARG A 5 3.52 -25.19 -0.65
CA ARG A 5 2.41 -24.68 0.17
C ARG A 5 1.44 -23.72 -0.54
N ARG A 6 0.25 -24.24 -0.85
CA ARG A 6 -1.00 -23.45 -0.82
C ARG A 6 -1.20 -22.94 0.61
N LEU A 7 -0.84 -21.69 0.88
CA LEU A 7 -1.45 -20.93 1.98
C LEU A 7 -2.74 -20.30 1.45
N GLY A 8 -3.76 -20.21 2.32
CA GLY A 8 -5.15 -19.93 1.99
C GLY A 8 -5.38 -18.85 0.92
N SER A 9 -6.34 -19.14 0.05
CA SER A 9 -6.82 -18.30 -1.05
C SER A 9 -7.49 -17.02 -0.54
N ASN A 10 -6.73 -16.11 0.05
CA ASN A 10 -7.15 -14.73 0.13
C ASN A 10 -6.54 -14.05 -1.11
N PRO A 11 -7.33 -13.71 -2.14
CA PRO A 11 -6.80 -13.04 -3.31
C PRO A 11 -6.14 -11.75 -2.84
N LEU A 12 -4.82 -11.65 -3.05
CA LEU A 12 -4.12 -10.40 -2.84
C LEU A 12 -4.82 -9.33 -3.68
N PRO A 13 -5.00 -8.11 -3.15
CA PRO A 13 -5.63 -7.04 -3.92
C PRO A 13 -4.89 -6.87 -5.25
N PRO A 14 -5.63 -6.64 -6.36
CA PRO A 14 -5.03 -6.46 -7.66
C PRO A 14 -4.08 -5.26 -7.62
N GLY A 15 -2.99 -5.30 -8.39
CA GLY A 15 -2.00 -4.23 -8.37
C GLY A 15 -1.04 -4.29 -9.55
N PRO A 16 -0.51 -3.14 -10.01
CA PRO A 16 0.49 -3.13 -11.06
C PRO A 16 1.75 -3.86 -10.61
N MET A 17 2.32 -4.65 -11.52
CA MET A 17 3.63 -5.26 -11.33
C MET A 17 4.68 -4.15 -11.45
N GLY A 18 5.22 -3.70 -10.31
CA GLY A 18 6.28 -2.68 -10.26
C GLY A 18 7.65 -3.25 -10.61
N LEU A 19 8.63 -2.36 -10.85
CA LEU A 19 10.03 -2.76 -11.04
C LEU A 19 10.56 -3.48 -9.79
N PRO A 20 11.45 -4.48 -9.93
CA PRO A 20 11.89 -5.33 -8.82
C PRO A 20 12.55 -4.59 -7.65
N ILE A 21 13.06 -3.37 -7.86
CA ILE A 21 13.74 -2.56 -6.82
C ILE A 21 13.00 -1.25 -6.53
N LEU A 22 12.57 -0.53 -7.56
CA LEU A 22 11.92 0.78 -7.42
C LEU A 22 10.39 0.68 -7.29
N GLY A 23 9.81 -0.47 -7.62
CA GLY A 23 8.36 -0.65 -7.67
C GLY A 23 7.74 0.32 -8.68
N TYR A 24 6.77 1.11 -8.20
CA TYR A 24 6.04 2.13 -8.94
C TYR A 24 6.53 3.56 -8.64
N LEU A 25 7.61 3.72 -7.86
CA LEU A 25 8.19 5.05 -7.52
C LEU A 25 8.52 5.91 -8.75
N PRO A 26 9.11 5.39 -9.85
CA PRO A 26 9.46 6.23 -11.00
C PRO A 26 8.23 6.77 -11.74
N PHE A 27 7.08 6.12 -11.56
CA PHE A 27 5.80 6.52 -12.15
C PHE A 27 4.97 7.40 -11.20
N LEU A 28 5.36 7.47 -9.92
CA LEU A 28 4.88 8.49 -8.99
C LEU A 28 5.55 9.81 -9.35
N GLY A 29 4.90 10.58 -10.22
CA GLY A 29 5.30 11.97 -10.50
C GLY A 29 5.10 12.88 -9.28
N LYS A 30 5.33 14.18 -9.48
CA LYS A 30 5.11 15.21 -8.46
C LYS A 30 3.68 15.18 -7.88
N ASP A 31 2.70 14.88 -8.74
CA ASP A 31 1.29 14.75 -8.39
C ASP A 31 0.89 13.29 -8.11
N TYR A 32 1.55 12.67 -7.14
CA TYR A 32 1.34 11.26 -6.79
C TYR A 32 -0.13 10.92 -6.49
N HIS A 33 -0.88 11.84 -5.86
CA HIS A 33 -2.29 11.66 -5.53
C HIS A 33 -3.18 11.48 -6.78
N LEU A 34 -2.87 12.17 -7.88
CA LEU A 34 -3.59 11.99 -9.15
C LEU A 34 -3.27 10.63 -9.76
N THR A 35 -2.00 10.22 -9.74
CA THR A 35 -1.58 8.91 -10.22
C THR A 35 -2.25 7.78 -9.45
N LEU A 36 -2.30 7.87 -8.12
CA LEU A 36 -3.00 6.91 -7.26
C LEU A 36 -4.50 6.89 -7.52
N THR A 37 -5.12 8.04 -7.75
CA THR A 37 -6.53 8.12 -8.11
C THR A 37 -6.81 7.43 -9.45
N ASN A 38 -5.95 7.65 -10.45
CA ASN A 38 -6.07 7.00 -11.77
C ASN A 38 -5.85 5.49 -11.69
N LEU A 39 -4.92 5.03 -10.86
CA LEU A 39 -4.73 3.60 -10.59
C LEU A 39 -5.98 2.98 -9.94
N GLY A 40 -6.62 3.68 -9.00
CA GLY A 40 -7.87 3.21 -8.39
C GLY A 40 -9.02 3.09 -9.40
N LYS A 41 -9.08 3.97 -10.41
CA LYS A 41 -10.04 3.82 -11.52
C LYS A 41 -9.79 2.57 -12.36
N LYS A 42 -8.53 2.10 -12.46
CA LYS A 42 -8.13 0.95 -13.27
C LYS A 42 -8.20 -0.39 -12.52
N PHE A 43 -7.77 -0.42 -11.26
CA PHE A 43 -7.66 -1.64 -10.44
C PHE A 43 -8.81 -1.80 -9.44
N GLY A 44 -9.61 -0.75 -9.22
CA GLY A 44 -10.75 -0.74 -8.31
C GLY A 44 -10.49 0.00 -7.00
N SER A 45 -11.48 -0.05 -6.11
CA SER A 45 -11.51 0.69 -4.84
C SER A 45 -10.39 0.34 -3.87
N VAL A 46 -9.80 -0.86 -3.98
CA VAL A 46 -8.68 -1.31 -3.16
C VAL A 46 -7.66 -2.01 -4.06
N TYR A 47 -6.43 -1.51 -4.06
CA TYR A 47 -5.35 -2.06 -4.87
C TYR A 47 -4.02 -1.98 -4.11
N GLN A 48 -3.01 -2.73 -4.57
CA GLN A 48 -1.66 -2.67 -3.98
C GLN A 48 -0.64 -2.13 -4.97
N ILE A 49 0.38 -1.45 -4.45
CA ILE A 49 1.55 -0.99 -5.20
C ILE A 49 2.83 -1.29 -4.41
N TYR A 50 3.94 -1.35 -5.11
CA TYR A 50 5.27 -1.36 -4.47
C TYR A 50 5.86 0.04 -4.53
N LEU A 51 6.27 0.58 -3.39
CA LEU A 51 7.06 1.80 -3.30
C LEU A 51 8.48 1.39 -2.88
N GLY A 52 9.37 1.25 -3.86
CA GLY A 52 10.67 0.62 -3.65
C GLY A 52 10.50 -0.85 -3.25
N ALA A 53 11.16 -1.25 -2.17
CA ALA A 53 11.01 -2.58 -1.56
C ALA A 53 9.79 -2.73 -0.63
N LYS A 54 9.03 -1.65 -0.38
CA LYS A 54 7.87 -1.67 0.53
C LYS A 54 6.58 -1.88 -0.26
N ARG A 55 5.76 -2.86 0.16
CA ARG A 55 4.41 -3.06 -0.38
C ARG A 55 3.41 -2.15 0.35
N VAL A 56 2.61 -1.41 -0.39
CA VAL A 56 1.61 -0.47 0.13
C VAL A 56 0.24 -0.81 -0.46
N VAL A 57 -0.78 -0.85 0.38
CA VAL A 57 -2.19 -1.00 -0.04
C VAL A 57 -2.84 0.38 -0.05
N VAL A 58 -3.54 0.70 -1.12
CA VAL A 58 -4.19 1.99 -1.33
C VAL A 58 -5.70 1.76 -1.38
N ILE A 59 -6.44 2.56 -0.62
CA ILE A 59 -7.90 2.56 -0.58
C ILE A 59 -8.37 3.86 -1.24
N ASN A 60 -9.19 3.75 -2.28
CA ASN A 60 -9.70 4.88 -3.06
C ASN A 60 -11.23 5.04 -2.96
N ASP A 61 -11.86 4.44 -1.94
CA ASP A 61 -13.30 4.52 -1.69
C ASP A 61 -13.59 5.19 -0.34
N HIS A 62 -14.45 6.20 -0.36
CA HIS A 62 -14.75 7.02 0.81
C HIS A 62 -15.41 6.23 1.94
N ASN A 63 -16.31 5.29 1.62
CA ASN A 63 -16.98 4.48 2.62
C ASN A 63 -15.98 3.54 3.30
N LEU A 64 -15.12 2.86 2.53
CA LEU A 64 -14.07 2.00 3.03
C LEU A 64 -13.06 2.76 3.89
N ILE A 65 -12.65 3.95 3.47
CA ILE A 65 -11.76 4.83 4.24
C ILE A 65 -12.41 5.13 5.60
N ARG A 66 -13.67 5.58 5.62
CA ARG A 66 -14.38 5.88 6.87
C ARG A 66 -14.48 4.68 7.81
N HIS A 67 -14.66 3.47 7.27
CA HIS A 67 -14.71 2.25 8.08
C HIS A 67 -13.31 1.85 8.59
N ALA A 68 -12.28 1.95 7.75
CA ALA A 68 -10.91 1.65 8.13
C ALA A 68 -10.43 2.56 9.26
N PHE A 69 -10.67 3.87 9.16
CA PHE A 69 -10.29 4.84 10.20
C PHE A 69 -10.98 4.61 11.55
N LYS A 70 -12.16 3.97 11.58
CA LYS A 70 -12.85 3.64 12.82
C LYS A 70 -12.27 2.42 13.55
N GLN A 71 -11.54 1.55 12.84
CA GLN A 71 -11.03 0.32 13.42
C GLN A 71 -9.63 0.53 13.99
N PRO A 72 -9.37 0.15 15.25
CA PRO A 72 -8.06 0.36 15.89
C PRO A 72 -6.94 -0.44 15.21
N VAL A 73 -7.27 -1.49 14.47
CA VAL A 73 -6.31 -2.31 13.71
C VAL A 73 -5.59 -1.50 12.62
N PHE A 74 -6.22 -0.46 12.07
CA PHE A 74 -5.62 0.42 11.06
C PHE A 74 -4.93 1.67 11.66
N SER A 75 -4.80 1.75 12.98
CA SER A 75 -4.12 2.87 13.66
C SER A 75 -2.58 2.78 13.63
N GLY A 76 -2.04 1.67 13.11
CA GLY A 76 -0.61 1.46 12.99
C GLY A 76 0.05 2.51 12.09
N ARG A 77 1.16 3.10 12.56
CA ARG A 77 1.97 4.04 11.78
C ARG A 77 3.16 3.30 11.15
N PRO A 78 3.53 3.61 9.90
CA PRO A 78 4.65 2.95 9.26
C PRO A 78 5.99 3.34 9.88
N ASP A 79 6.78 2.33 10.25
CA ASP A 79 8.18 2.51 10.66
C ASP A 79 9.00 3.03 9.48
N THR A 80 9.26 4.32 9.53
CA THR A 80 10.10 5.07 8.60
C THR A 80 11.42 5.39 9.29
N GLU A 81 12.50 5.53 8.53
CA GLU A 81 13.79 5.92 9.12
C GLU A 81 13.67 7.25 9.89
N LEU A 82 12.79 8.16 9.43
CA LEU A 82 12.42 9.38 10.15
C LEU A 82 11.80 9.11 11.53
N THR A 83 10.89 8.15 11.66
CA THR A 83 10.29 7.82 12.96
C THR A 83 11.27 7.15 13.93
N LYS A 84 12.27 6.43 13.40
CA LYS A 84 13.39 5.90 14.19
C LYS A 84 14.33 7.00 14.67
N ILE A 85 14.69 7.93 13.79
CA ILE A 85 15.55 9.08 14.12
C ILE A 85 14.87 9.99 15.15
N LEU A 86 13.57 10.23 14.99
CA LEU A 86 12.78 11.07 15.89
C LEU A 86 12.40 10.38 17.21
N GLN A 87 12.91 9.18 17.51
CA GLN A 87 12.70 8.45 18.77
C GLN A 87 11.25 8.45 19.29
N GLY A 88 10.26 8.48 18.40
CA GLY A 88 8.85 8.49 18.80
C GLY A 88 8.37 9.76 19.53
N TYR A 89 8.96 10.94 19.31
CA TYR A 89 8.57 12.24 19.91
C TYR A 89 7.18 12.79 19.49
N GLY A 90 6.27 11.92 19.06
CA GLY A 90 4.90 12.27 18.67
C GLY A 90 3.88 11.19 19.07
N LYS A 91 4.07 10.63 20.27
CA LYS A 91 3.04 9.92 21.02
C LYS A 91 2.23 10.92 21.84
#